data_AF-A0A8X6TPY4-F1
#
_entry.id   AF-A0A8X6TPY4-F1
#
_cell.length_a   1.000
_cell.length_b   1.000
_cell.length_c   1.000
_cell.angle_alpha   90.00
_cell.angle_beta   90.00
_cell.angle_gamma   90.00
#
_symmetry.space_group_name_H-M   'P 1'
#
loop_
_entity.id
_entity.type
_entity.pdbx_description
1 polymer ?
#
loop_
_entity_poly.entity_id
_entity_poly.type
_entity_poly.pdbx_seq_one_letter_code
_entity_poly.pdbx_strand_id
1 'polypeptide(L)'
;MQVRRRIKLYISPLLLLFLFVPPMILSQQDLEDENFAVFEDPMTEKFNHLTVHDYTEKVYIGAVNRIYQLSRDLKLEAIAVMGPQEDSPKCPVTRICPNEAKRPTEYHNKALVIDYPQSRLIACGSLFQGICTVHNLNDVTNFVTPANESVVANNSTASTVAFIAQGPKSLPRMHVLYVGVSYTGNGPYRSDVPAVSSRSLDPNNMFAIAHTGVTTGTKVMVNSMSREIYPITYVYGFSSKGFSYFVTVQKKFTDPPKPFISKLIRICHEDVHYYSYTEVPLVCRAPDGTDYNLAQAAYVGRPGSELAVSLGIAAQDDVLFAVFAKSKDESDIYNKPSPNSALCVYALSAVHRKFTQNIQHCFNGFGDRGLDFINPSQNCMVTAYLPSPLKGHGEIFNLAKMMAGHSPKNYSVLTLPD
;
A
#
# COMPACT_ATOMS: atom_id res chain seq x y z
N MET A 1 74.89 -56.47 -33.22
CA MET A 1 76.05 -55.58 -33.42
C MET A 1 75.51 -54.30 -34.04
N GLN A 2 75.38 -53.20 -33.28
CA GLN A 2 75.37 -51.80 -33.78
C GLN A 2 75.15 -50.83 -32.61
N VAL A 3 76.26 -50.18 -32.26
CA VAL A 3 76.47 -48.79 -31.81
C VAL A 3 75.23 -47.97 -31.39
N ARG A 4 75.15 -47.69 -30.09
CA ARG A 4 74.40 -46.56 -29.49
C ARG A 4 75.21 -45.27 -29.64
N ARG A 5 74.59 -44.20 -30.18
CA ARG A 5 75.02 -42.81 -29.91
C ARG A 5 74.07 -42.16 -28.91
N ARG A 6 74.67 -41.50 -27.91
CA ARG A 6 74.02 -40.75 -26.83
C ARG A 6 73.62 -39.36 -27.31
N ILE A 7 72.45 -38.88 -26.88
CA ILE A 7 72.20 -37.47 -26.60
C ILE A 7 71.59 -37.41 -25.19
N LYS A 8 72.28 -36.75 -24.26
CA LYS A 8 71.75 -36.39 -22.94
C LYS A 8 71.13 -35.00 -23.08
N LEU A 9 69.83 -34.87 -22.81
CA LEU A 9 69.19 -33.58 -22.55
C LEU A 9 68.96 -33.47 -21.04
N TYR A 10 69.51 -32.43 -20.42
CA TYR A 10 69.32 -32.11 -19.01
C TYR A 10 67.94 -31.48 -18.81
N ILE A 11 67.10 -32.08 -17.98
CA ILE A 11 65.82 -31.50 -17.53
C ILE A 11 66.05 -30.93 -16.12
N SER A 12 65.79 -29.62 -15.99
CA SER A 12 65.86 -28.85 -14.75
C SER A 12 64.81 -29.34 -13.73
N PRO A 13 65.12 -29.41 -12.42
CA PRO A 13 64.19 -29.91 -11.40
C PRO A 13 63.11 -28.89 -10.97
N LEU A 14 62.93 -27.81 -11.72
CA LEU A 14 62.03 -26.70 -11.33
C LEU A 14 60.59 -26.78 -11.88
N LEU A 15 60.19 -27.92 -12.49
CA LEU A 15 58.90 -28.06 -13.18
C LEU A 15 58.00 -29.18 -12.61
N LEU A 16 58.14 -29.50 -11.33
CA LEU A 16 57.36 -30.57 -10.66
C LEU A 16 56.64 -30.12 -9.38
N LEU A 17 56.52 -28.81 -9.14
CA LEU A 17 55.95 -28.24 -7.92
C LEU A 17 54.67 -27.41 -8.13
N PHE A 18 53.93 -27.65 -9.22
CA PHE A 18 52.68 -26.95 -9.57
C PHE A 18 51.44 -27.87 -9.68
N LEU A 19 51.38 -28.96 -8.90
CA LEU A 19 50.21 -29.89 -8.93
C LEU A 19 49.56 -30.19 -7.57
N PHE A 20 49.84 -29.40 -6.52
CA PHE A 20 49.09 -29.49 -5.27
C PHE A 20 48.75 -28.09 -4.73
N VAL A 21 47.86 -27.39 -5.44
CA VAL A 21 47.07 -26.32 -4.83
C VAL A 21 45.68 -26.92 -4.65
N PRO A 22 45.23 -27.21 -3.42
CA PRO A 22 43.84 -27.58 -3.19
C PRO A 22 42.96 -26.44 -3.72
N PRO A 23 41.80 -26.71 -4.32
CA PRO A 23 40.88 -25.63 -4.66
C PRO A 23 40.61 -24.86 -3.37
N MET A 24 41.07 -23.60 -3.31
CA MET A 24 40.56 -22.68 -2.32
C MET A 24 39.07 -22.57 -2.62
N ILE A 25 38.29 -23.32 -1.86
CA ILE A 25 36.88 -23.02 -1.65
C ILE A 25 36.91 -21.58 -1.16
N LEU A 26 36.52 -20.65 -2.03
CA LEU A 26 36.20 -19.30 -1.64
C LEU A 26 34.99 -19.48 -0.71
N SER A 27 35.26 -19.59 0.58
CA SER A 27 34.24 -19.49 1.60
C SER A 27 33.49 -18.21 1.29
N GLN A 28 32.18 -18.30 1.03
CA GLN A 28 31.30 -17.18 1.32
C GLN A 28 31.67 -16.76 2.73
N GLN A 29 32.31 -15.60 2.87
CA GLN A 29 32.27 -14.90 4.14
C GLN A 29 30.82 -14.45 4.25
N ASP A 30 30.02 -15.25 4.94
CA ASP A 30 28.78 -14.77 5.51
C ASP A 30 29.12 -13.48 6.27
N LEU A 31 28.31 -12.45 6.05
CA LEU A 31 28.34 -11.20 6.81
C LEU A 31 27.88 -11.49 8.25
N GLU A 32 28.68 -12.24 9.00
CA GLU A 32 28.50 -12.54 10.42
C GLU A 32 29.63 -11.87 11.21
N ASP A 33 29.61 -10.54 11.36
CA ASP A 33 30.14 -9.89 12.58
C ASP A 33 29.80 -8.39 12.67
N GLU A 34 28.52 -8.06 12.53
CA GLU A 34 27.99 -6.84 13.17
C GLU A 34 26.92 -7.35 14.13
N ASN A 35 27.14 -7.18 15.44
CA ASN A 35 26.23 -7.60 16.50
C ASN A 35 24.96 -6.71 16.49
N PHE A 36 24.16 -6.83 15.43
CA PHE A 36 22.88 -6.16 15.33
C PHE A 36 21.91 -6.80 16.33
N ALA A 37 21.13 -5.96 17.02
CA ALA A 37 20.00 -6.48 17.78
C ALA A 37 19.02 -7.16 16.80
N VAL A 38 18.67 -8.41 17.08
CA VAL A 38 17.71 -9.20 16.29
C VAL A 38 16.67 -9.77 17.23
N PHE A 39 15.42 -9.76 16.77
CA PHE A 39 14.32 -10.46 17.43
C PHE A 39 13.86 -11.64 16.56
N GLU A 40 13.83 -12.82 17.15
CA GLU A 40 13.35 -14.05 16.51
C GLU A 40 12.33 -14.75 17.41
N ASP A 41 11.31 -15.35 16.80
CA ASP A 41 10.44 -16.30 17.47
C ASP A 41 10.29 -17.56 16.59
N PRO A 42 10.85 -18.71 17.00
CA PRO A 42 10.79 -19.95 16.21
C PRO A 42 9.38 -20.51 16.08
N MET A 43 8.42 -20.06 16.91
CA MET A 43 7.02 -20.49 16.80
C MET A 43 6.21 -19.69 15.78
N THR A 44 6.79 -18.66 15.18
CA THR A 44 6.10 -17.77 14.25
C THR A 44 6.52 -18.02 12.83
N GLU A 45 5.55 -18.40 11.99
CA GLU A 45 5.79 -18.70 10.59
C GLU A 45 6.26 -17.47 9.80
N LYS A 46 5.62 -16.32 10.03
CA LYS A 46 5.85 -15.11 9.23
C LYS A 46 5.48 -13.82 9.95
N PHE A 47 6.35 -12.82 9.86
CA PHE A 47 6.05 -11.43 10.20
C PHE A 47 5.40 -10.70 9.01
N ASN A 48 4.39 -9.87 9.27
CA ASN A 48 3.60 -9.19 8.23
C ASN A 48 3.82 -7.68 8.21
N HIS A 49 3.72 -7.03 9.37
CA HIS A 49 3.85 -5.57 9.48
C HIS A 49 4.69 -5.20 10.70
N LEU A 50 5.33 -4.04 10.62
CA LEU A 50 6.10 -3.44 11.70
C LEU A 50 5.73 -1.96 11.78
N THR A 51 5.54 -1.46 12.99
CA THR A 51 5.39 -0.03 13.25
C THR A 51 6.20 0.34 14.49
N VAL A 52 6.77 1.54 14.49
CA VAL A 52 7.59 2.06 15.58
C VAL A 52 6.87 3.27 16.16
N HIS A 53 6.83 3.36 17.49
CA HIS A 53 6.27 4.52 18.16
C HIS A 53 7.26 5.69 18.17
N ASP A 54 6.89 6.81 17.56
CA ASP A 54 7.78 7.94 17.27
C ASP A 54 8.48 8.52 18.52
N TYR A 55 7.84 8.44 19.68
CA TYR A 55 8.36 9.03 20.93
C TYR A 55 9.06 8.05 21.88
N THR A 56 8.61 6.80 21.94
CA THR A 56 9.13 5.79 22.89
C THR A 56 10.06 4.81 22.20
N GLU A 57 10.09 4.83 20.85
CA GLU A 57 10.83 3.93 19.98
C GLU A 57 10.52 2.45 20.26
N LYS A 58 9.39 2.16 20.93
CA LYS A 58 8.85 0.80 21.05
C LYS A 58 8.45 0.30 19.67
N VAL A 59 8.72 -0.97 19.43
CA VAL A 59 8.45 -1.63 18.15
C VAL A 59 7.28 -2.58 18.32
N TYR A 60 6.27 -2.44 17.47
CA TYR A 60 5.13 -3.35 17.41
C TYR A 60 5.19 -4.14 16.11
N ILE A 61 5.06 -5.46 16.19
CA ILE A 61 5.14 -6.36 15.03
C ILE A 61 3.85 -7.17 14.94
N GLY A 62 3.19 -7.08 13.79
CA GLY A 62 2.04 -7.91 13.44
C GLY A 62 2.51 -9.13 12.67
N ALA A 63 2.14 -10.32 13.14
CA ALA A 63 2.59 -11.58 12.59
C ALA A 63 1.42 -12.54 12.35
N VAL A 64 1.73 -13.72 11.82
CA VAL A 64 0.79 -14.85 11.83
C VAL A 64 0.52 -15.25 13.28
N ASN A 65 -0.76 -15.28 13.66
CA ASN A 65 -1.27 -15.60 14.99
C ASN A 65 -0.86 -14.74 16.16
N ARG A 66 0.03 -13.74 15.98
CA ARG A 66 0.60 -13.01 17.10
C ARG A 66 0.79 -11.52 16.80
N ILE A 67 0.73 -10.72 17.86
CA ILE A 67 1.16 -9.32 17.85
C ILE A 67 2.21 -9.18 18.95
N TYR A 68 3.37 -8.65 18.59
CA TYR A 68 4.49 -8.42 19.49
C TYR A 68 4.58 -6.96 19.88
N GLN A 69 4.99 -6.74 21.13
CA GLN A 69 5.48 -5.48 21.63
C GLN A 69 6.93 -5.70 22.08
N LEU A 70 7.83 -4.92 21.49
CA LEU A 70 9.25 -4.93 21.79
C LEU A 70 9.68 -3.55 22.29
N SER A 71 10.73 -3.54 23.11
CA SER A 71 11.48 -2.34 23.43
C SER A 71 12.25 -1.81 22.21
N ARG A 72 12.85 -0.61 22.35
CA ARG A 72 13.75 -0.02 21.35
C ARG A 72 14.90 -0.96 20.95
N ASP A 73 15.39 -1.76 21.89
CA ASP A 73 16.49 -2.70 21.69
C ASP A 73 16.02 -4.07 21.16
N LEU A 74 14.79 -4.14 20.63
CA LEU A 74 14.15 -5.37 20.14
C LEU A 74 13.98 -6.48 21.18
N LYS A 75 14.09 -6.16 22.47
CA LYS A 75 13.76 -7.10 23.56
C LYS A 75 12.25 -7.22 23.69
N LEU A 76 11.77 -8.46 23.78
CA LEU A 76 10.36 -8.78 23.94
C LEU A 76 9.81 -8.24 25.26
N GLU A 77 8.70 -7.49 25.19
CA GLU A 77 7.97 -7.00 26.36
C GLU A 77 6.63 -7.73 26.54
N ALA A 78 5.88 -7.93 25.46
CA ALA A 78 4.56 -8.58 25.50
C ALA A 78 4.19 -9.26 24.17
N ILE A 79 3.34 -10.29 24.23
CA ILE A 79 2.82 -11.03 23.08
C ILE A 79 1.31 -11.22 23.24
N ALA A 80 0.52 -10.72 22.30
CA ALA A 80 -0.90 -11.06 22.17
C ALA A 80 -1.08 -12.23 21.21
N VAL A 81 -1.73 -13.30 21.67
CA VAL A 81 -2.08 -14.47 20.83
C VAL A 81 -3.44 -14.22 20.17
N MET A 82 -3.43 -14.15 18.84
CA MET A 82 -4.58 -13.81 18.00
C MET A 82 -5.16 -15.01 17.26
N GLY A 83 -4.41 -16.11 17.14
CA GLY A 83 -4.85 -17.32 16.44
C GLY A 83 -3.99 -18.57 16.73
N PRO A 84 -4.33 -19.71 16.11
CA PRO A 84 -5.48 -19.90 15.23
C PRO A 84 -6.82 -19.84 15.99
N GLN A 85 -7.92 -19.62 15.28
CA GLN A 85 -9.28 -19.63 15.83
C GLN A 85 -10.24 -20.39 14.91
N GLU A 86 -11.36 -20.88 15.46
CA GLU A 86 -12.44 -21.48 14.68
C GLU A 86 -13.16 -20.44 13.80
N ASP A 87 -12.94 -20.51 12.49
CA ASP A 87 -13.51 -19.57 11.52
C ASP A 87 -13.94 -20.27 10.22
N SER A 88 -14.84 -19.62 9.46
CA SER A 88 -15.18 -19.98 8.10
C SER A 88 -15.43 -18.71 7.28
N PRO A 89 -14.87 -18.57 6.06
CA PRO A 89 -15.17 -17.47 5.16
C PRO A 89 -16.66 -17.36 4.78
N LYS A 90 -17.47 -18.40 4.99
CA LYS A 90 -18.91 -18.40 4.76
C LYS A 90 -19.74 -17.98 5.97
N CYS A 91 -19.10 -17.74 7.12
CA CYS A 91 -19.72 -17.18 8.32
C CYS A 91 -19.66 -15.65 8.30
N PRO A 92 -20.73 -14.93 8.68
CA PRO A 92 -20.72 -13.46 8.72
C PRO A 92 -19.81 -12.93 9.85
N VAL A 93 -19.52 -11.63 9.82
CA VAL A 93 -18.70 -10.94 10.83
C VAL A 93 -19.25 -11.05 12.26
N THR A 94 -20.56 -11.25 12.42
CA THR A 94 -21.21 -11.51 13.72
C THR A 94 -20.87 -12.88 14.32
N ARG A 95 -20.24 -13.78 13.54
CA ARG A 95 -19.82 -15.15 13.91
C ARG A 95 -20.97 -16.13 14.20
N ILE A 96 -22.21 -15.70 13.99
CA ILE A 96 -23.42 -16.49 14.20
C ILE A 96 -23.76 -17.20 12.87
N CYS A 97 -23.41 -18.48 12.78
CA CYS A 97 -23.62 -19.33 11.60
C CYS A 97 -23.73 -20.81 12.01
N PRO A 98 -24.87 -21.25 12.59
CA PRO A 98 -24.99 -22.59 13.17
C PRO A 98 -24.84 -23.74 12.15
N ASN A 99 -25.16 -23.48 10.89
CA ASN A 99 -25.11 -24.48 9.82
C ASN A 99 -23.78 -24.49 9.04
N GLU A 100 -22.82 -23.66 9.43
CA GLU A 100 -21.52 -23.55 8.75
C GLU A 100 -20.44 -24.22 9.59
N ALA A 101 -19.73 -25.18 9.00
CA ALA A 101 -18.61 -25.84 9.66
C ALA A 101 -17.43 -24.86 9.76
N LYS A 102 -16.96 -24.63 10.99
CA LYS A 102 -15.76 -23.85 11.27
C LYS A 102 -14.55 -24.77 11.34
N ARG A 103 -13.38 -24.21 11.08
CA ARG A 103 -12.10 -24.90 11.21
C ARG A 103 -11.06 -23.99 11.85
N PRO A 104 -10.02 -24.55 12.50
CA PRO A 104 -8.87 -23.78 12.92
C PRO A 104 -8.27 -23.04 11.72
N THR A 105 -8.29 -21.72 11.78
CA THR A 105 -7.80 -20.84 10.73
C THR A 105 -6.81 -19.85 11.32
N GLU A 106 -5.73 -19.62 10.59
CA GLU A 106 -4.64 -18.73 10.98
C GLU A 106 -5.07 -17.25 10.92
N TYR A 107 -4.63 -16.47 11.90
CA TYR A 107 -4.72 -15.02 11.87
C TYR A 107 -3.53 -14.47 11.08
N HIS A 108 -3.77 -13.76 9.99
CA HIS A 108 -2.73 -12.99 9.29
C HIS A 108 -2.95 -11.51 9.58
N ASN A 109 -1.94 -10.82 10.13
CA ASN A 109 -2.03 -9.39 10.33
C ASN A 109 -2.05 -8.65 8.98
N LYS A 110 -3.05 -7.80 8.76
CA LYS A 110 -3.31 -7.07 7.51
C LYS A 110 -3.10 -5.56 7.63
N ALA A 111 -3.15 -5.04 8.85
CA ALA A 111 -2.84 -3.65 9.16
C ALA A 111 -2.39 -3.54 10.62
N LEU A 112 -1.48 -2.60 10.86
CA LEU A 112 -0.94 -2.29 12.18
C LEU A 112 -0.64 -0.80 12.24
N VAL A 113 -1.45 -0.03 12.99
CA VAL A 113 -1.39 1.43 12.99
C VAL A 113 -1.53 1.98 14.41
N ILE A 114 -0.70 2.96 14.77
CA ILE A 114 -0.76 3.64 16.07
C ILE A 114 -1.72 4.84 15.97
N ASP A 115 -2.73 4.88 16.83
CA ASP A 115 -3.60 6.04 17.03
C ASP A 115 -3.07 6.87 18.19
N TYR A 116 -2.13 7.77 17.89
CA TYR A 116 -1.46 8.63 18.87
C TYR A 116 -2.43 9.46 19.73
N PRO A 117 -3.45 10.14 19.16
CA PRO A 117 -4.43 10.90 19.96
C PRO A 117 -5.16 10.13 21.05
N GLN A 118 -5.28 8.79 20.92
CA GLN A 118 -5.97 7.94 21.89
C GLN A 118 -5.03 6.92 22.55
N SER A 119 -3.72 7.03 22.30
CA SER A 119 -2.68 6.14 22.86
C SER A 119 -3.01 4.65 22.76
N ARG A 120 -3.44 4.21 21.56
CA ARG A 120 -3.85 2.83 21.30
C ARG A 120 -3.25 2.30 19.99
N LEU A 121 -3.05 1.00 19.92
CA LEU A 121 -2.61 0.29 18.72
C LEU A 121 -3.82 -0.37 18.06
N ILE A 122 -4.03 -0.10 16.78
CA ILE A 122 -5.07 -0.73 15.96
C ILE A 122 -4.41 -1.83 15.15
N ALA A 123 -4.87 -3.06 15.34
CA ALA A 123 -4.40 -4.21 14.58
C ALA A 123 -5.59 -4.87 13.86
N CYS A 124 -5.49 -5.10 12.57
CA CYS A 124 -6.53 -5.77 11.80
C CYS A 124 -5.99 -7.07 11.22
N GLY A 125 -6.81 -8.13 11.25
CA GLY A 125 -6.40 -9.44 10.77
C GLY A 125 -7.41 -10.11 9.86
N SER A 126 -6.99 -11.21 9.23
CA SER A 126 -7.79 -11.93 8.24
C SER A 126 -9.03 -12.65 8.79
N LEU A 127 -9.04 -13.00 10.08
CA LEU A 127 -10.13 -13.75 10.68
C LEU A 127 -11.44 -12.96 10.74
N PHE A 128 -12.55 -13.71 10.79
CA PHE A 128 -13.89 -13.21 11.03
C PHE A 128 -14.34 -12.14 10.02
N GLN A 129 -14.06 -12.35 8.73
CA GLN A 129 -14.33 -11.41 7.64
C GLN A 129 -13.45 -10.14 7.61
N GLY A 130 -12.34 -10.14 8.35
CA GLY A 130 -11.37 -9.04 8.30
C GLY A 130 -11.62 -7.99 9.37
N ILE A 131 -11.75 -8.39 10.64
CA ILE A 131 -12.00 -7.45 11.75
C ILE A 131 -10.73 -6.78 12.27
N CYS A 132 -10.93 -5.71 13.05
CA CYS A 132 -9.87 -5.01 13.76
C CYS A 132 -10.05 -5.11 15.28
N THR A 133 -8.93 -5.20 15.99
CA THR A 133 -8.78 -5.13 17.44
C THR A 133 -8.06 -3.85 17.83
N VAL A 134 -8.36 -3.38 19.04
CA VAL A 134 -7.76 -2.19 19.64
C VAL A 134 -7.00 -2.62 20.88
N HIS A 135 -5.68 -2.46 20.86
CA HIS A 135 -4.74 -2.85 21.90
C HIS A 135 -4.28 -1.63 22.68
N ASN A 136 -4.03 -1.81 23.98
CA ASN A 136 -3.35 -0.79 24.78
C ASN A 136 -1.87 -0.70 24.33
N LEU A 137 -1.34 0.52 24.14
CA LEU A 137 0.06 0.69 23.73
C LEU A 137 1.07 0.24 24.78
N ASN A 138 0.70 0.28 26.07
CA ASN A 138 1.60 -0.12 27.16
C ASN A 138 1.68 -1.64 27.29
N ASP A 139 0.61 -2.34 26.93
CA ASP A 139 0.49 -3.79 27.00
C ASP A 139 -0.46 -4.28 25.91
N VAL A 140 0.12 -4.81 24.83
CA VAL A 140 -0.64 -5.34 23.70
C VAL A 140 -1.51 -6.54 24.04
N THR A 141 -1.31 -7.21 25.18
CA THR A 141 -2.18 -8.33 25.59
C THR A 141 -3.57 -7.85 26.00
N ASN A 142 -3.70 -6.58 26.41
CA ASN A 142 -4.96 -5.96 26.73
C ASN A 142 -5.59 -5.36 25.46
N PHE A 143 -6.53 -6.08 24.87
CA PHE A 143 -7.22 -5.65 23.67
C PHE A 143 -8.71 -5.95 23.69
N VAL A 144 -9.45 -5.21 22.87
CA VAL A 144 -10.88 -5.39 22.65
C VAL A 144 -11.18 -5.44 21.16
N THR A 145 -12.30 -6.08 20.82
CA THR A 145 -12.91 -5.99 19.48
C THR A 145 -14.11 -5.05 19.59
N PRO A 146 -13.96 -3.75 19.30
CA PRO A 146 -15.00 -2.76 19.60
C PRO A 146 -16.18 -2.78 18.61
N ALA A 147 -16.01 -3.41 17.44
CA ALA A 147 -17.05 -3.45 16.42
C ALA A 147 -17.01 -4.78 15.64
N ASN A 148 -18.19 -5.21 15.19
CA ASN A 148 -18.35 -6.33 14.26
C ASN A 148 -18.40 -5.78 12.82
N GLU A 149 -17.31 -5.14 12.39
CA GLU A 149 -17.17 -4.52 11.08
C GLU A 149 -16.13 -5.26 10.24
N SER A 150 -16.47 -5.58 8.99
CA SER A 150 -15.53 -6.14 8.02
C SER A 150 -14.69 -4.99 7.44
N VAL A 151 -13.44 -4.88 7.90
CA VAL A 151 -12.55 -3.75 7.59
C VAL A 151 -11.51 -4.10 6.54
N VAL A 152 -10.85 -5.26 6.66
CA VAL A 152 -9.68 -5.63 5.86
C VAL A 152 -9.93 -6.87 4.98
N ALA A 153 -8.92 -7.29 4.22
CA ALA A 153 -8.98 -8.53 3.43
C ALA A 153 -8.96 -9.76 4.35
N ASN A 154 -9.84 -10.73 4.10
CA ASN A 154 -10.01 -11.92 4.93
C ASN A 154 -9.16 -13.13 4.48
N ASN A 155 -8.02 -12.90 3.84
CA ASN A 155 -7.10 -13.96 3.43
C ASN A 155 -5.64 -13.53 3.61
N SER A 156 -4.72 -14.47 3.44
CA SER A 156 -3.29 -14.25 3.63
C SER A 156 -2.67 -13.36 2.55
N THR A 157 -3.09 -13.49 1.29
CA THR A 157 -2.39 -12.93 0.12
C THR A 157 -2.92 -11.59 -0.37
N ALA A 158 -4.22 -11.31 -0.21
CA ALA A 158 -4.79 -10.08 -0.75
C ALA A 158 -4.33 -8.88 0.10
N SER A 159 -3.97 -7.80 -0.58
CA SER A 159 -3.35 -6.65 0.07
C SER A 159 -4.35 -5.82 0.87
N THR A 160 -3.84 -5.14 1.88
CA THR A 160 -4.55 -4.13 2.65
C THR A 160 -3.55 -3.06 3.04
N VAL A 161 -3.94 -1.80 2.89
CA VAL A 161 -3.17 -0.66 3.38
C VAL A 161 -4.08 0.15 4.28
N ALA A 162 -3.61 0.49 5.47
CA ALA A 162 -4.32 1.36 6.38
C ALA A 162 -3.39 2.39 7.01
N PHE A 163 -3.88 3.63 7.14
CA PHE A 163 -3.17 4.70 7.82
C PHE A 163 -4.18 5.70 8.41
N ILE A 164 -3.76 6.43 9.45
CA ILE A 164 -4.59 7.44 10.10
C ILE A 164 -4.19 8.81 9.55
N ALA A 165 -5.18 9.58 9.12
CA ALA A 165 -4.98 10.94 8.65
C ALA A 165 -6.19 11.82 9.04
N GLN A 166 -6.11 13.11 8.74
CA GLN A 166 -7.23 14.02 8.98
C GLN A 166 -8.43 13.63 8.11
N GLY A 167 -9.62 13.64 8.68
CA GLY A 167 -10.88 13.48 7.98
C GLY A 167 -11.68 14.78 7.91
N PRO A 168 -12.91 14.72 7.38
CA PRO A 168 -13.76 15.90 7.25
C PRO A 168 -14.06 16.55 8.60
N LYS A 169 -14.00 17.89 8.66
CA LYS A 169 -14.23 18.68 9.89
C LYS A 169 -15.63 18.51 10.48
N SER A 170 -16.58 18.03 9.69
CA SER A 170 -17.96 17.73 10.13
C SER A 170 -18.06 16.46 10.98
N LEU A 171 -17.01 15.65 11.04
CA LEU A 171 -17.00 14.41 11.82
C LEU A 171 -16.68 14.69 13.29
N PRO A 172 -17.19 13.86 14.23
CA PRO A 172 -16.91 14.00 15.66
C PRO A 172 -15.41 13.94 16.01
N ARG A 173 -14.64 13.19 15.22
CA ARG A 173 -13.19 13.06 15.36
C ARG A 173 -12.50 13.64 14.13
N MET A 174 -11.46 14.43 14.37
CA MET A 174 -10.66 15.04 13.30
C MET A 174 -9.86 14.02 12.50
N HIS A 175 -9.60 12.83 13.05
CA HIS A 175 -8.84 11.78 12.39
C HIS A 175 -9.74 10.59 12.06
N VAL A 176 -9.48 10.00 10.90
CA VAL A 176 -10.16 8.80 10.41
C VAL A 176 -9.12 7.78 9.94
N LEU A 177 -9.53 6.52 9.93
CA LEU A 177 -8.73 5.43 9.38
C LEU A 177 -9.03 5.30 7.88
N TYR A 178 -8.06 5.64 7.04
CA TYR A 178 -8.13 5.38 5.61
C TYR A 178 -7.72 3.93 5.35
N VAL A 179 -8.54 3.18 4.63
CA VAL A 179 -8.30 1.76 4.34
C VAL A 179 -8.49 1.48 2.85
N GLY A 180 -7.48 0.90 2.23
CA GLY A 180 -7.50 0.32 0.88
C GLY A 180 -7.47 -1.21 0.97
N VAL A 181 -8.41 -1.91 0.33
CA VAL A 181 -8.60 -3.36 0.47
C VAL A 181 -8.75 -4.03 -0.88
N SER A 182 -7.92 -5.04 -1.14
CA SER A 182 -8.11 -5.93 -2.29
C SER A 182 -9.35 -6.82 -2.10
N TYR A 183 -10.15 -6.96 -3.16
CA TYR A 183 -11.23 -7.93 -3.15
C TYR A 183 -10.67 -9.37 -3.12
N THR A 184 -11.20 -10.20 -2.22
CA THR A 184 -10.69 -11.56 -2.01
C THR A 184 -11.51 -12.63 -2.71
N GLY A 185 -12.77 -12.36 -3.06
CA GLY A 185 -13.73 -13.39 -3.52
C GLY A 185 -13.96 -14.53 -2.51
N ASN A 186 -13.41 -14.43 -1.30
CA ASN A 186 -13.38 -15.51 -0.31
C ASN A 186 -14.61 -15.41 0.60
N GLY A 187 -15.75 -15.87 0.08
CA GLY A 187 -17.04 -15.88 0.79
C GLY A 187 -18.00 -14.77 0.34
N PRO A 188 -19.29 -14.89 0.69
CA PRO A 188 -20.35 -14.03 0.15
C PRO A 188 -20.32 -12.59 0.69
N TYR A 189 -19.77 -12.37 1.88
CA TYR A 189 -19.76 -11.06 2.56
C TYR A 189 -18.68 -10.10 2.06
N ARG A 190 -17.80 -10.57 1.16
CA ARG A 190 -16.71 -9.74 0.62
C ARG A 190 -17.19 -8.62 -0.27
N SER A 191 -18.42 -8.72 -0.75
CA SER A 191 -19.05 -7.70 -1.57
C SER A 191 -19.37 -6.41 -0.84
N ASP A 192 -19.44 -6.44 0.49
CA ASP A 192 -19.80 -5.29 1.33
C ASP A 192 -18.58 -4.47 1.75
N VAL A 193 -17.37 -5.01 1.58
CA VAL A 193 -16.13 -4.32 1.94
C VAL A 193 -15.69 -3.39 0.81
N PRO A 194 -15.60 -2.07 1.06
CA PRO A 194 -15.16 -1.12 0.04
C PRO A 194 -13.71 -1.32 -0.36
N ALA A 195 -13.41 -0.96 -1.61
CA ALA A 195 -12.04 -0.99 -2.11
C ALA A 195 -11.20 0.13 -1.48
N VAL A 196 -11.78 1.33 -1.32
CA VAL A 196 -11.19 2.42 -0.54
C VAL A 196 -12.26 3.02 0.37
N SER A 197 -11.93 3.28 1.64
CA SER A 197 -12.86 3.87 2.61
C SER A 197 -12.17 4.74 3.64
N SER A 198 -12.88 5.73 4.18
CA SER A 198 -12.56 6.37 5.46
C SER A 198 -13.47 5.79 6.52
N ARG A 199 -12.89 5.37 7.64
CA ARG A 199 -13.58 4.73 8.75
C ARG A 199 -13.42 5.53 10.03
N SER A 200 -14.49 5.57 10.81
CA SER A 200 -14.53 6.30 12.08
C SER A 200 -13.60 5.67 13.11
N LEU A 201 -12.97 6.54 13.91
CA LEU A 201 -12.20 6.19 15.09
C LEU A 201 -12.91 6.59 16.39
N ASP A 202 -14.17 7.05 16.30
CA ASP A 202 -15.00 7.38 17.45
C ASP A 202 -15.46 6.09 18.16
N PRO A 203 -15.38 6.01 19.51
CA PRO A 203 -15.81 4.84 20.26
C PRO A 203 -17.26 4.38 19.99
N ASN A 204 -18.16 5.29 19.65
CA ASN A 204 -19.58 4.97 19.45
C ASN A 204 -19.86 4.26 18.12
N ASN A 205 -19.00 4.42 17.12
CA ASN A 205 -19.15 3.82 15.79
C ASN A 205 -17.79 3.39 15.22
N MET A 206 -16.95 2.79 16.07
CA MET A 206 -15.58 2.42 15.73
C MET A 206 -15.55 1.56 14.46
N PHE A 207 -14.68 1.91 13.52
CA PHE A 207 -14.47 1.25 12.23
C PHE A 207 -15.65 1.28 11.23
N ALA A 208 -16.80 1.85 11.59
CA ALA A 208 -17.87 2.11 10.64
C ALA A 208 -17.42 3.13 9.57
N ILE A 209 -18.11 3.17 8.43
CA ILE A 209 -17.84 4.18 7.40
C ILE A 209 -18.07 5.57 8.01
N ALA A 210 -17.05 6.44 7.90
CA ALA A 210 -16.99 7.71 8.63
C ALA A 210 -18.17 8.63 8.31
N HIS A 211 -18.61 8.67 7.06
CA HIS A 211 -19.84 9.32 6.64
C HIS A 211 -20.61 8.46 5.64
N THR A 212 -21.92 8.28 5.87
CA THR A 212 -22.82 7.58 4.96
C THR A 212 -24.04 8.47 4.71
N GLY A 213 -24.22 8.91 3.47
CA GLY A 213 -25.41 9.59 2.99
C GLY A 213 -26.35 8.62 2.25
N VAL A 214 -27.42 9.16 1.65
CA VAL A 214 -28.44 8.34 0.94
C VAL A 214 -27.86 7.66 -0.31
N THR A 215 -27.04 8.40 -1.08
CA THR A 215 -26.49 7.92 -2.37
C THR A 215 -24.96 7.89 -2.40
N THR A 216 -24.31 8.48 -1.40
CA THR A 216 -22.86 8.70 -1.36
C THR A 216 -22.33 8.49 0.05
N GLY A 217 -21.01 8.52 0.21
CA GLY A 217 -20.36 8.44 1.51
C GLY A 217 -18.86 8.37 1.34
N THR A 218 -18.13 8.19 2.45
CA THR A 218 -16.67 8.12 2.45
C THR A 218 -16.16 6.73 2.05
N LYS A 219 -16.63 6.22 0.90
CA LYS A 219 -16.27 4.90 0.38
C LYS A 219 -16.39 4.81 -1.13
N VAL A 220 -15.54 3.97 -1.73
CA VAL A 220 -15.60 3.58 -3.16
C VAL A 220 -15.69 2.06 -3.26
N MET A 221 -16.67 1.61 -4.04
CA MET A 221 -16.89 0.20 -4.36
C MET A 221 -16.48 -0.05 -5.81
N VAL A 222 -15.84 -1.20 -6.08
CA VAL A 222 -15.69 -1.70 -7.46
C VAL A 222 -17.02 -2.31 -7.90
N ASN A 223 -17.42 -2.05 -9.14
CA ASN A 223 -18.63 -2.57 -9.75
C ASN A 223 -18.66 -4.11 -9.68
N SER A 224 -19.84 -4.70 -9.48
CA SER A 224 -19.99 -6.16 -9.38
C SER A 224 -19.46 -6.90 -10.62
N MET A 225 -19.62 -6.34 -11.82
CA MET A 225 -19.12 -6.94 -13.07
C MET A 225 -17.59 -6.89 -13.20
N SER A 226 -16.94 -5.92 -12.56
CA SER A 226 -15.49 -5.69 -12.68
C SER A 226 -14.71 -6.30 -11.51
N ARG A 227 -15.33 -6.49 -10.36
CA ARG A 227 -14.67 -6.81 -9.09
C ARG A 227 -13.82 -8.08 -9.10
N GLU A 228 -14.26 -9.11 -9.82
CA GLU A 228 -13.51 -10.38 -9.94
C GLU A 228 -12.40 -10.31 -11.00
N ILE A 229 -12.59 -9.50 -12.06
CA ILE A 229 -11.70 -9.46 -13.22
C ILE A 229 -10.72 -8.28 -13.19
N TYR A 230 -10.89 -7.34 -12.25
CA TYR A 230 -10.08 -6.14 -12.08
C TYR A 230 -9.52 -6.06 -10.65
N PRO A 231 -8.50 -6.89 -10.32
CA PRO A 231 -7.89 -6.86 -9.01
C PRO A 231 -7.05 -5.60 -8.82
N ILE A 232 -7.17 -4.98 -7.66
CA ILE A 232 -6.37 -3.82 -7.23
C ILE A 232 -5.49 -4.26 -6.07
N THR A 233 -4.18 -4.09 -6.20
CA THR A 233 -3.20 -4.32 -5.13
C THR A 233 -2.82 -2.98 -4.52
N TYR A 234 -2.97 -2.82 -3.22
CA TYR A 234 -2.58 -1.65 -2.45
C TYR A 234 -1.19 -1.87 -1.87
N VAL A 235 -0.25 -1.00 -2.20
CA VAL A 235 1.17 -1.15 -1.86
C VAL A 235 1.55 -0.25 -0.69
N TYR A 236 1.12 1.00 -0.72
CA TYR A 236 1.49 2.00 0.28
C TYR A 236 0.41 3.08 0.40
N GLY A 237 0.34 3.74 1.54
CA GLY A 237 -0.63 4.79 1.80
C GLY A 237 -0.04 5.87 2.70
N PHE A 238 -0.36 7.12 2.42
CA PHE A 238 0.17 8.26 3.14
C PHE A 238 -0.75 9.47 3.03
N SER A 239 -0.50 10.46 3.87
CA SER A 239 -1.18 11.75 3.84
C SER A 239 -0.19 12.87 3.57
N SER A 240 -0.56 13.83 2.72
CA SER A 240 0.24 15.05 2.49
C SER A 240 -0.67 16.19 2.03
N LYS A 241 -0.39 17.40 2.55
CA LYS A 241 -1.02 18.68 2.17
C LYS A 241 -2.56 18.64 2.01
N GLY A 242 -3.28 17.98 2.94
CA GLY A 242 -4.75 17.93 2.95
C GLY A 242 -5.39 16.83 2.10
N PHE A 243 -4.57 15.90 1.59
CA PHE A 243 -5.01 14.76 0.81
C PHE A 243 -4.46 13.45 1.36
N SER A 244 -5.23 12.39 1.14
CA SER A 244 -4.84 11.00 1.39
C SER A 244 -4.57 10.30 0.07
N TYR A 245 -3.50 9.52 0.04
CA TYR A 245 -2.98 8.88 -1.17
C TYR A 245 -2.82 7.38 -0.98
N PHE A 246 -3.03 6.62 -2.05
CA PHE A 246 -2.72 5.19 -2.11
C PHE A 246 -1.92 4.87 -3.36
N VAL A 247 -0.76 4.23 -3.19
CA VAL A 247 -0.01 3.61 -4.28
C VAL A 247 -0.63 2.25 -4.56
N THR A 248 -1.01 2.02 -5.80
CA THR A 248 -1.70 0.80 -6.23
C THR A 248 -1.07 0.20 -7.47
N VAL A 249 -1.22 -1.12 -7.62
CA VAL A 249 -0.89 -1.87 -8.83
C VAL A 249 -2.18 -2.53 -9.32
N GLN A 250 -2.63 -2.13 -10.51
CA GLN A 250 -3.93 -2.50 -11.08
C GLN A 250 -3.87 -2.50 -12.61
N LYS A 251 -4.86 -3.10 -13.27
CA LYS A 251 -4.90 -3.16 -14.75
C LYS A 251 -5.06 -1.77 -15.35
N LYS A 252 -4.41 -1.51 -16.49
CA LYS A 252 -4.53 -0.23 -17.20
C LYS A 252 -5.95 0.02 -17.73
N PHE A 253 -6.59 -1.04 -18.23
CA PHE A 253 -7.92 -1.02 -18.82
C PHE A 253 -8.78 -2.17 -18.28
N THR A 254 -10.11 -2.05 -18.33
CA THR A 254 -10.99 -3.21 -18.10
C THR A 254 -10.98 -4.19 -19.28
N ASP A 255 -10.77 -3.66 -20.48
CA ASP A 255 -10.73 -4.42 -21.74
C ASP A 255 -9.31 -4.87 -22.11
N PRO A 256 -9.14 -5.95 -22.91
CA PRO A 256 -7.83 -6.39 -23.39
C PRO A 256 -7.14 -5.36 -24.31
N PRO A 257 -5.80 -5.24 -24.29
CA PRO A 257 -4.87 -5.94 -23.39
C PRO A 257 -4.96 -5.37 -21.96
N LYS A 258 -4.77 -6.23 -20.95
CA LYS A 258 -4.93 -5.88 -19.53
C LYS A 258 -3.57 -5.76 -18.79
N PRO A 259 -2.60 -4.96 -19.25
CA PRO A 259 -1.32 -4.83 -18.55
C PRO A 259 -1.54 -4.19 -17.19
N PHE A 260 -0.81 -4.61 -16.16
CA PHE A 260 -0.85 -3.90 -14.88
C PHE A 260 0.05 -2.67 -14.97
N ILE A 261 -0.39 -1.61 -14.31
CA ILE A 261 0.36 -0.38 -14.13
C ILE A 261 0.26 0.03 -12.67
N SER A 262 1.22 0.83 -12.24
CA SER A 262 1.14 1.51 -10.96
C SER A 262 0.32 2.78 -11.11
N LYS A 263 -0.57 3.04 -10.15
CA LYS A 263 -1.37 4.26 -10.07
C LYS A 263 -1.32 4.85 -8.67
N LEU A 264 -1.49 6.15 -8.59
CA LEU A 264 -1.68 6.89 -7.35
C LEU A 264 -3.12 7.35 -7.25
N ILE A 265 -3.84 6.83 -6.26
CA ILE A 265 -5.18 7.29 -5.88
C ILE A 265 -5.01 8.52 -4.98
N ARG A 266 -5.89 9.52 -5.11
CA ARG A 266 -5.96 10.68 -4.22
C ARG A 266 -7.40 10.96 -3.80
N ILE A 267 -7.59 11.29 -2.51
CA ILE A 267 -8.86 11.74 -1.93
C ILE A 267 -8.60 12.99 -1.06
N CYS A 268 -9.48 13.99 -1.11
CA CYS A 268 -9.42 15.16 -0.25
C CYS A 268 -9.92 14.84 1.16
N HIS A 269 -9.26 15.36 2.20
CA HIS A 269 -9.69 15.14 3.58
C HIS A 269 -11.04 15.76 3.91
N GLU A 270 -11.40 16.89 3.30
CA GLU A 270 -12.67 17.59 3.61
C GLU A 270 -13.88 16.99 2.89
N ASP A 271 -13.67 16.01 2.03
CA ASP A 271 -14.72 15.44 1.18
C ASP A 271 -15.43 14.25 1.83
N VAL A 272 -16.66 14.48 2.27
CA VAL A 272 -17.55 13.47 2.87
C VAL A 272 -18.24 12.54 1.85
N HIS A 273 -18.12 12.83 0.56
CA HIS A 273 -18.83 12.12 -0.52
C HIS A 273 -17.90 11.35 -1.46
N TYR A 274 -16.58 11.51 -1.31
CA TYR A 274 -15.55 10.93 -2.18
C TYR A 274 -15.63 11.39 -3.65
N TYR A 275 -16.24 12.54 -3.92
CA TYR A 275 -16.23 13.22 -5.23
C TYR A 275 -14.82 13.60 -5.71
N SER A 276 -13.90 13.79 -4.77
CA SER A 276 -12.49 14.07 -5.00
C SER A 276 -11.65 12.85 -5.35
N TYR A 277 -12.24 11.65 -5.41
CA TYR A 277 -11.55 10.43 -5.82
C TYR A 277 -11.03 10.57 -7.26
N THR A 278 -9.71 10.47 -7.41
CA THR A 278 -9.03 10.54 -8.70
C THR A 278 -7.80 9.65 -8.70
N GLU A 279 -7.46 9.14 -9.88
CA GLU A 279 -6.29 8.29 -10.07
C GLU A 279 -5.39 8.87 -11.16
N VAL A 280 -4.07 8.80 -10.96
CA VAL A 280 -3.09 9.08 -12.01
C VAL A 280 -2.09 7.93 -12.11
N PRO A 281 -1.60 7.58 -13.31
CA PRO A 281 -0.54 6.59 -13.44
C PRO A 281 0.76 7.10 -12.79
N LEU A 282 1.47 6.19 -12.13
CA LEU A 282 2.85 6.38 -11.68
C LEU A 282 3.78 5.65 -12.66
N VAL A 283 4.46 6.42 -13.49
CA VAL A 283 5.37 5.88 -14.51
C VAL A 283 6.80 5.95 -14.01
N CYS A 284 7.51 4.83 -14.03
CA CYS A 284 8.93 4.73 -13.70
C CYS A 284 9.65 4.10 -14.91
N ARG A 285 10.17 4.94 -15.79
CA ARG A 285 10.76 4.52 -17.06
C ARG A 285 12.23 4.90 -17.10
N ALA A 286 13.09 3.95 -17.46
CA ALA A 286 14.50 4.21 -17.66
C ALA A 286 14.76 4.93 -18.99
N PRO A 287 15.92 5.62 -19.14
CA PRO A 287 16.26 6.34 -20.37
C PRO A 287 16.32 5.47 -21.64
N ASP A 288 16.54 4.17 -21.48
CA ASP A 288 16.54 3.16 -22.54
C ASP A 288 15.12 2.74 -22.99
N GLY A 289 14.07 3.29 -22.37
CA GLY A 289 12.68 2.97 -22.63
C GLY A 289 12.10 1.82 -21.80
N THR A 290 12.90 1.18 -20.93
CA THR A 290 12.42 0.10 -20.07
C THR A 290 11.41 0.62 -19.05
N ASP A 291 10.20 0.05 -19.04
CA ASP A 291 9.12 0.43 -18.12
C ASP A 291 9.10 -0.49 -16.87
N TYR A 292 9.28 0.12 -15.70
CA TYR A 292 9.17 -0.53 -14.40
C TYR A 292 7.76 -0.26 -13.84
N ASN A 293 6.82 -1.10 -14.25
CA ASN A 293 5.39 -0.82 -14.10
C ASN A 293 4.78 -1.28 -12.76
N LEU A 294 5.47 -2.11 -11.97
CA LEU A 294 4.92 -2.69 -10.73
C LEU A 294 5.58 -2.12 -9.47
N ALA A 295 4.91 -1.19 -8.78
CA ALA A 295 5.36 -0.69 -7.48
C ALA A 295 5.42 -1.82 -6.44
N GLN A 296 6.54 -1.93 -5.73
CA GLN A 296 6.80 -2.94 -4.70
C GLN A 296 6.78 -2.36 -3.29
N ALA A 297 7.31 -1.15 -3.13
CA ALA A 297 7.32 -0.42 -1.87
C ALA A 297 7.39 1.08 -2.16
N ALA A 298 6.93 1.88 -1.21
CA ALA A 298 7.04 3.33 -1.29
C ALA A 298 7.19 3.95 0.10
N TYR A 299 7.74 5.15 0.14
CA TYR A 299 7.97 5.92 1.35
C TYR A 299 7.91 7.41 1.05
N VAL A 300 7.26 8.18 1.92
CA VAL A 300 7.27 9.64 1.83
C VAL A 300 8.25 10.21 2.83
N GLY A 301 9.14 11.08 2.35
CA GLY A 301 10.15 11.72 3.17
C GLY A 301 10.52 13.10 2.63
N ARG A 302 11.34 13.80 3.39
CA ARG A 302 11.93 15.07 2.96
C ARG A 302 13.19 14.81 2.15
N PRO A 303 13.39 15.51 1.02
CA PRO A 303 14.52 15.26 0.11
C PRO A 303 15.87 15.73 0.67
N GLY A 304 15.89 16.62 1.65
CA GLY A 304 17.12 17.35 2.02
C GLY A 304 17.50 18.39 0.97
N SER A 305 18.54 19.18 1.25
CA SER A 305 18.86 20.36 0.44
C SER A 305 19.31 20.05 -0.99
N GLU A 306 20.18 19.06 -1.17
CA GLU A 306 20.78 18.75 -2.48
C GLU A 306 19.75 18.20 -3.47
N LEU A 307 19.00 17.18 -3.04
CA LEU A 307 17.94 16.59 -3.87
C LEU A 307 16.81 17.59 -4.12
N ALA A 308 16.48 18.46 -3.16
CA ALA A 308 15.49 19.52 -3.37
C ALA A 308 15.87 20.48 -4.50
N VAL A 309 17.16 20.89 -4.56
CA VAL A 309 17.68 21.74 -5.65
C VAL A 309 17.58 21.01 -6.99
N SER A 310 17.97 19.74 -7.07
CA SER A 310 17.86 18.95 -8.31
C SER A 310 16.42 18.77 -8.80
N LEU A 311 15.45 18.72 -7.88
CA LEU A 311 14.04 18.58 -8.19
C LEU A 311 13.33 19.92 -8.41
N GLY A 312 14.00 21.05 -8.14
CA GLY A 312 13.41 22.38 -8.22
C GLY A 312 12.29 22.62 -7.20
N ILE A 313 12.42 22.06 -6.00
CA ILE A 313 11.45 22.16 -4.90
C ILE A 313 12.11 22.68 -3.62
N ALA A 314 11.31 23.00 -2.61
CA ALA A 314 11.84 23.42 -1.33
C ALA A 314 12.28 22.21 -0.48
N ALA A 315 13.29 22.38 0.40
CA ALA A 315 13.81 21.28 1.23
C ALA A 315 12.77 20.72 2.24
N GLN A 316 11.74 21.52 2.55
CA GLN A 316 10.60 21.13 3.37
C GLN A 316 9.46 20.48 2.60
N ASP A 317 9.51 20.43 1.26
CA ASP A 317 8.50 19.76 0.47
C ASP A 317 8.62 18.24 0.60
N ASP A 318 7.48 17.57 0.59
CA ASP A 318 7.41 16.12 0.62
C ASP A 318 7.72 15.51 -0.76
N VAL A 319 8.43 14.40 -0.73
CA VAL A 319 8.80 13.60 -1.91
C VAL A 319 8.40 12.15 -1.68
N LEU A 320 7.83 11.53 -2.73
CA LEU A 320 7.52 10.10 -2.76
C LEU A 320 8.69 9.34 -3.39
N PHE A 321 9.32 8.48 -2.60
CA PHE A 321 10.26 7.47 -3.06
C PHE A 321 9.48 6.18 -3.30
N ALA A 322 9.64 5.56 -4.47
CA ALA A 322 8.98 4.31 -4.78
C ALA A 322 9.90 3.38 -5.58
N VAL A 323 9.95 2.12 -5.15
CA VAL A 323 10.69 1.06 -5.84
C VAL A 323 9.73 0.27 -6.70
N PHE A 324 10.08 0.09 -7.97
CA PHE A 324 9.29 -0.60 -8.98
C PHE A 324 10.06 -1.80 -9.50
N ALA A 325 9.33 -2.84 -9.89
CA ALA A 325 9.86 -3.98 -10.63
C ALA A 325 9.30 -3.99 -12.06
N LYS A 326 10.11 -4.44 -13.01
CA LYS A 326 9.63 -4.76 -14.36
C LYS A 326 8.76 -6.01 -14.29
N SER A 327 7.60 -6.03 -14.95
CA SER A 327 6.80 -7.26 -15.09
C SER A 327 7.56 -8.35 -15.85
N LYS A 328 7.37 -9.62 -15.48
CA LYS A 328 7.89 -10.75 -16.27
C LYS A 328 7.16 -10.88 -17.61
N ASP A 329 7.91 -11.19 -18.67
CA ASP A 329 7.43 -11.26 -20.07
C ASP A 329 6.72 -12.59 -20.42
N GLU A 330 6.23 -13.35 -19.43
CA GLU A 330 5.57 -14.65 -19.63
C GLU A 330 4.05 -14.48 -19.78
N SER A 331 3.56 -14.62 -21.01
CA SER A 331 2.17 -14.90 -21.42
C SER A 331 1.06 -14.31 -20.53
N ASP A 332 0.77 -13.02 -20.71
CA ASP A 332 -0.48 -12.33 -20.33
C ASP A 332 -0.92 -12.32 -18.84
N ILE A 333 -0.09 -12.76 -17.89
CA ILE A 333 -0.38 -12.69 -16.45
C ILE A 333 0.45 -11.58 -15.79
N TYR A 334 0.12 -10.34 -16.15
CA TYR A 334 0.86 -9.10 -15.91
C TYR A 334 1.05 -8.62 -14.44
N ASN A 335 1.02 -9.48 -13.41
CA ASN A 335 1.23 -9.07 -12.00
C ASN A 335 2.35 -9.83 -11.29
N LYS A 336 3.39 -10.26 -12.02
CA LYS A 336 4.56 -10.94 -11.45
C LYS A 336 5.81 -10.07 -11.60
N PRO A 337 6.42 -9.60 -10.50
CA PRO A 337 7.66 -8.82 -10.56
C PRO A 337 8.83 -9.69 -11.02
N SER A 338 9.66 -9.14 -11.90
CA SER A 338 10.98 -9.68 -12.25
C SER A 338 12.04 -9.22 -11.24
N PRO A 339 13.25 -9.81 -11.25
CA PRO A 339 14.37 -9.33 -10.43
C PRO A 339 14.84 -7.91 -10.79
N ASN A 340 14.45 -7.39 -11.96
CA ASN A 340 14.87 -6.06 -12.43
C ASN A 340 14.02 -4.99 -11.77
N SER A 341 14.66 -4.18 -10.92
CA SER A 341 14.00 -3.11 -10.15
C SER A 341 14.62 -1.74 -10.40
N ALA A 342 13.83 -0.69 -10.19
CA ALA A 342 14.26 0.71 -10.26
C ALA A 342 13.68 1.51 -9.10
N LEU A 343 14.44 2.48 -8.59
CA LEU A 343 13.97 3.48 -7.63
C LEU A 343 13.62 4.76 -8.39
N CYS A 344 12.36 5.19 -8.28
CA CYS A 344 11.89 6.46 -8.81
C CYS A 344 11.49 7.42 -7.68
N VAL A 345 11.69 8.71 -7.94
CA VAL A 345 11.48 9.79 -6.98
C VAL A 345 10.52 10.81 -7.58
N TYR A 346 9.44 11.11 -6.87
CA TYR A 346 8.36 12.00 -7.34
C TYR A 346 8.16 13.15 -6.36
N ALA A 347 8.42 14.38 -6.80
CA ALA A 347 8.06 15.57 -6.04
C ALA A 347 6.53 15.67 -5.91
N LEU A 348 6.00 15.71 -4.68
CA LEU A 348 4.55 15.73 -4.49
C LEU A 348 3.90 17.02 -5.01
N SER A 349 4.66 18.12 -5.13
CA SER A 349 4.22 19.34 -5.81
C SER A 349 3.95 19.12 -7.31
N ALA A 350 4.83 18.38 -8.01
CA ALA A 350 4.64 18.02 -9.41
C ALA A 350 3.48 17.02 -9.60
N VAL A 351 3.37 16.04 -8.69
CA VAL A 351 2.23 15.10 -8.65
C VAL A 351 0.91 15.87 -8.48
N HIS A 352 0.85 16.80 -7.53
CA HIS A 352 -0.33 17.64 -7.32
C HIS A 352 -0.70 18.43 -8.58
N ARG A 353 0.27 19.05 -9.26
CA ARG A 353 0.04 19.75 -10.53
C ARG A 353 -0.52 18.81 -11.60
N LYS A 354 -0.02 17.57 -11.71
CA LYS A 354 -0.51 16.60 -12.69
C LYS A 354 -1.97 16.21 -12.43
N PHE A 355 -2.36 16.00 -11.17
CA PHE A 355 -3.78 15.82 -10.84
C PHE A 355 -4.63 17.03 -11.26
N THR A 356 -4.21 18.24 -10.92
CA THR A 356 -4.96 19.47 -11.26
C THR A 356 -5.10 19.64 -12.77
N GLN A 357 -4.05 19.36 -13.53
CA GLN A 357 -4.08 19.36 -15.00
C GLN A 357 -5.10 18.36 -15.55
N ASN A 358 -5.10 17.11 -15.06
CA ASN A 358 -6.07 16.10 -15.49
C ASN A 358 -7.52 16.50 -15.15
N ILE A 359 -7.74 17.10 -13.98
CA ILE A 359 -9.06 17.62 -13.57
C ILE A 359 -9.49 18.71 -14.54
N GLN A 360 -8.66 19.73 -14.76
CA GLN A 360 -8.99 20.84 -15.67
C GLN A 360 -9.25 20.37 -17.09
N HIS A 361 -8.48 19.40 -17.59
CA HIS A 361 -8.67 18.83 -18.90
C HIS A 361 -10.07 18.20 -19.06
N CYS A 362 -10.49 17.39 -18.08
CA CYS A 362 -11.84 16.81 -18.07
C CYS A 362 -12.93 17.89 -17.90
N PHE A 363 -12.72 18.89 -17.04
CA PHE A 363 -13.70 19.97 -16.84
C PHE A 363 -13.88 20.86 -18.08
N ASN A 364 -12.91 20.86 -19.00
CA ASN A 364 -13.01 21.49 -20.31
C ASN A 364 -13.70 20.60 -21.37
N GLY A 365 -14.23 19.44 -20.98
CA GLY A 365 -14.96 18.53 -21.86
C GLY A 365 -14.09 17.61 -22.71
N PHE A 366 -12.79 17.48 -22.40
CA PHE A 366 -11.88 16.63 -23.17
C PHE A 366 -11.77 15.23 -22.58
N GLY A 367 -11.90 14.22 -23.45
CA GLY A 367 -11.70 12.81 -23.11
C GLY A 367 -12.83 12.20 -22.29
N ASP A 368 -12.49 11.11 -21.61
CA ASP A 368 -13.41 10.30 -20.82
C ASP A 368 -13.08 10.37 -19.33
N ARG A 369 -14.11 10.30 -18.49
CA ARG A 369 -13.96 10.32 -17.02
C ARG A 369 -13.03 9.21 -16.50
N GLY A 370 -12.97 8.08 -17.20
CA GLY A 370 -12.24 6.89 -16.79
C GLY A 370 -12.92 6.17 -15.62
N LEU A 371 -12.14 5.33 -14.92
CA LEU A 371 -12.62 4.54 -13.78
C LEU A 371 -13.85 3.67 -14.11
N ASP A 372 -13.82 3.09 -15.31
CA ASP A 372 -14.75 2.11 -15.87
C ASP A 372 -15.08 0.94 -14.92
N PHE A 373 -14.11 0.51 -14.11
CA PHE A 373 -14.30 -0.52 -13.09
C PHE A 373 -15.18 -0.10 -11.90
N ILE A 374 -15.39 1.21 -11.68
CA ILE A 374 -16.32 1.74 -10.67
C ILE A 374 -17.71 1.90 -11.28
N ASN A 375 -17.78 2.64 -12.39
CA ASN A 375 -18.98 2.89 -13.16
C ASN A 375 -18.61 3.00 -14.63
N PRO A 376 -19.51 2.63 -15.56
CA PRO A 376 -19.27 2.82 -16.99
C PRO A 376 -18.75 4.23 -17.28
N SER A 377 -17.61 4.29 -17.98
CA SER A 377 -16.97 5.56 -18.30
C SER A 377 -17.90 6.42 -19.17
N GLN A 378 -17.93 7.71 -18.90
CA GLN A 378 -18.70 8.70 -19.64
C GLN A 378 -17.76 9.79 -20.12
N ASN A 379 -18.13 10.45 -21.22
CA ASN A 379 -17.42 11.62 -21.71
C ASN A 379 -17.36 12.70 -20.62
N CYS A 380 -16.22 13.36 -20.55
CA CYS A 380 -16.03 14.53 -19.71
C CYS A 380 -16.97 15.66 -20.14
N MET A 381 -17.59 16.34 -19.17
CA MET A 381 -18.55 17.42 -19.42
C MET A 381 -17.93 18.79 -19.21
N VAL A 382 -18.18 19.72 -20.14
CA VAL A 382 -17.78 21.12 -19.99
C VAL A 382 -18.49 21.71 -18.79
N THR A 383 -17.72 22.16 -17.81
CA THR A 383 -18.24 22.84 -16.63
C THR A 383 -17.94 24.33 -16.77
N ALA A 384 -18.98 25.15 -16.96
CA ALA A 384 -18.82 26.60 -17.05
C ALA A 384 -18.35 27.17 -15.70
N TYR A 385 -17.05 27.46 -15.59
CA TYR A 385 -16.52 28.28 -14.50
C TYR A 385 -16.94 29.73 -14.74
N LEU A 386 -17.66 30.35 -13.80
CA LEU A 386 -17.68 31.81 -13.65
C LEU A 386 -16.41 32.19 -12.87
N PRO A 387 -15.40 32.84 -13.49
CA PRO A 387 -14.25 33.31 -12.75
C PRO A 387 -14.69 34.50 -11.89
N SER A 388 -14.75 34.31 -10.57
CA SER A 388 -14.82 35.45 -9.66
C SER A 388 -13.43 36.09 -9.55
N PRO A 389 -13.31 37.43 -9.61
CA PRO A 389 -12.01 38.09 -9.65
C PRO A 389 -11.48 38.24 -8.22
N LEU A 390 -10.48 37.45 -7.80
CA LEU A 390 -9.81 37.70 -6.51
C LEU A 390 -8.29 37.55 -6.57
N LYS A 391 -7.65 38.68 -6.24
CA LYS A 391 -6.25 38.90 -5.92
C LYS A 391 -5.73 37.95 -4.84
N GLY A 392 -4.46 37.54 -4.99
CA GLY A 392 -3.47 37.39 -3.92
C GLY A 392 -3.65 36.21 -2.96
N HIS A 393 -2.67 35.29 -2.98
CA HIS A 393 -2.41 34.26 -1.95
C HIS A 393 -3.62 33.45 -1.46
N GLY A 394 -4.09 32.50 -2.27
CA GLY A 394 -5.15 31.59 -1.84
C GLY A 394 -5.68 30.63 -2.91
N GLU A 395 -4.84 29.98 -3.71
CA GLU A 395 -5.30 29.10 -4.80
C GLU A 395 -5.62 27.65 -4.38
N ILE A 396 -5.41 27.27 -3.10
CA ILE A 396 -5.53 25.87 -2.64
C ILE A 396 -6.95 25.52 -2.15
N PHE A 397 -7.75 26.51 -1.74
CA PHE A 397 -9.05 26.25 -1.10
C PHE A 397 -10.24 26.13 -2.06
N ASN A 398 -10.14 26.61 -3.30
CA ASN A 398 -11.32 26.71 -4.17
C ASN A 398 -11.65 25.43 -4.94
N LEU A 399 -10.68 24.60 -5.35
CA LEU A 399 -11.00 23.37 -6.09
C LEU A 399 -11.64 22.29 -5.19
N ALA A 400 -11.13 22.11 -3.97
CA ALA A 400 -11.68 21.18 -2.98
C ALA A 400 -13.07 21.62 -2.50
N LYS A 401 -13.25 22.93 -2.23
CA LYS A 401 -14.54 23.51 -1.85
C LYS A 401 -15.55 23.50 -3.00
N MET A 402 -15.11 23.55 -4.27
CA MET A 402 -15.97 23.36 -5.44
C MET A 402 -16.40 21.90 -5.65
N MET A 403 -15.55 20.92 -5.33
CA MET A 403 -15.98 19.51 -5.33
C MET A 403 -16.87 19.15 -4.14
N ALA A 404 -16.73 19.82 -2.99
CA ALA A 404 -17.52 19.56 -1.79
C ALA A 404 -18.82 20.40 -1.67
N GLY A 405 -18.95 21.50 -2.41
CA GLY A 405 -19.96 22.53 -2.18
C GLY A 405 -21.21 22.51 -3.07
N HIS A 406 -21.35 21.62 -4.06
CA HIS A 406 -22.51 21.57 -4.97
C HIS A 406 -23.14 20.17 -5.08
N SER A 407 -24.47 20.15 -5.10
CA SER A 407 -25.35 18.96 -5.15
C SER A 407 -25.26 18.19 -6.49
N PRO A 408 -25.73 16.93 -6.56
CA PRO A 408 -24.95 15.73 -6.80
C PRO A 408 -24.93 15.33 -8.28
N LYS A 409 -23.89 15.65 -9.05
CA LYS A 409 -23.65 14.98 -10.34
C LYS A 409 -22.16 14.79 -10.61
N ASN A 410 -21.72 13.53 -10.53
CA ASN A 410 -20.61 12.96 -11.30
C ASN A 410 -19.24 13.65 -11.15
N TYR A 411 -18.51 13.34 -10.08
CA TYR A 411 -17.10 13.71 -9.97
C TYR A 411 -16.24 12.46 -9.71
N SER A 412 -15.39 12.13 -10.68
CA SER A 412 -14.25 11.23 -10.56
C SER A 412 -13.30 11.58 -11.71
N VAL A 413 -11.99 11.67 -11.50
CA VAL A 413 -11.07 12.22 -12.52
C VAL A 413 -10.01 11.23 -13.02
N LEU A 414 -10.00 11.16 -14.34
CA LEU A 414 -9.08 10.67 -15.38
C LEU A 414 -7.63 10.28 -15.01
N THR A 415 -7.28 9.05 -15.43
CA THR A 415 -5.91 8.58 -15.74
C THR A 415 -5.62 8.81 -17.24
N LEU A 416 -4.66 9.67 -17.59
CA LEU A 416 -4.23 9.86 -19.00
C LEU A 416 -3.26 8.73 -19.41
N PRO A 417 -3.29 8.26 -20.68
CA PRO A 417 -2.11 7.67 -21.31
C PRO A 417 -1.09 8.77 -21.68
N ASP A 418 0.17 8.35 -21.84
CA ASP A 418 1.36 9.16 -22.15
C ASP A 418 1.13 10.32 -23.15
#